data_AF-A0A3D1DG45-F1
#
_entry.id   AF-A0A3D1DG45-F1
#
_cell.length_a   1.000
_cell.length_b   1.000
_cell.length_c   1.000
_cell.angle_alpha   90.00
_cell.angle_beta   90.00
_cell.angle_gamma   90.00
#
_symmetry.space_group_name_H-M   'P 1'
#
loop_
_entity.id
_entity.type
_entity.pdbx_description
1 polymer ?
#
loop_
_entity_poly.entity_id
_entity_poly.type
_entity_poly.pdbx_seq_one_letter_code
_entity_poly.pdbx_strand_id
1 'polypeptide(L)'
;NLQTLNLRGTKITGVGLVHLKGLAKLQYLALDRTQTTDAGLVHLKGLTKLSILHLRDTKVTSAGIANLTKSLPECWIPGLHTPKGFVEAGNSESPKPK
;
A
#
# COMPACT_ATOMS: atom_id res chain seq x y z
N ASN A 1 12.03 11.78 8.15
CA ASN A 1 12.49 10.37 8.24
C ASN A 1 11.35 9.42 8.62
N LEU A 2 10.14 9.60 8.06
CA LEU A 2 9.00 8.75 8.40
C LEU A 2 9.08 7.42 7.63
N GLN A 3 8.93 6.29 8.32
CA GLN A 3 8.96 4.94 7.75
C GLN A 3 7.61 4.22 7.87
N THR A 4 6.84 4.53 8.90
CA THR A 4 5.56 3.90 9.19
C THR A 4 4.49 4.97 9.32
N LEU A 5 3.38 4.80 8.62
CA LEU A 5 2.22 5.67 8.73
C LEU A 5 0.94 4.84 8.82
N ASN A 6 0.19 5.03 9.89
CA ASN A 6 -1.09 4.36 10.10
C ASN A 6 -2.23 5.38 10.00
N LEU A 7 -3.08 5.22 8.99
CA LEU A 7 -4.27 6.04 8.74
C LEU A 7 -5.55 5.20 8.78
N ARG A 8 -5.49 4.00 9.37
CA ARG A 8 -6.60 3.07 9.46
C ARG A 8 -7.81 3.72 10.11
N GLY A 9 -8.98 3.57 9.50
CA GLY A 9 -10.25 4.09 10.03
C GLY A 9 -10.36 5.62 10.05
N THR A 10 -9.40 6.34 9.46
CA THR A 10 -9.50 7.80 9.33
C THR A 10 -10.41 8.19 8.16
N LYS A 11 -10.81 9.47 8.10
CA LYS A 11 -11.61 10.04 7.00
C LYS A 11 -10.78 10.35 5.74
N ILE A 12 -9.56 9.84 5.62
CA ILE A 12 -8.71 10.13 4.46
C ILE A 12 -9.36 9.57 3.18
N THR A 13 -9.23 10.34 2.10
CA THR A 13 -9.69 10.01 0.75
C THR A 13 -8.49 9.95 -0.19
N GLY A 14 -8.72 9.49 -1.43
CA GLY A 14 -7.67 9.49 -2.46
C GLY A 14 -7.01 10.86 -2.67
N VAL A 15 -7.77 11.96 -2.54
CA VAL A 15 -7.23 13.33 -2.63
C VAL A 15 -6.23 13.61 -1.51
N GLY A 16 -6.51 13.15 -0.29
CA GLY A 16 -5.60 13.33 0.85
C GLY A 16 -4.26 12.61 0.70
N LEU A 17 -4.18 11.56 -0.13
CA LEU A 17 -2.93 10.83 -0.38
C LEU A 17 -1.88 11.67 -1.14
N VAL A 18 -2.28 12.78 -1.78
CA VAL A 18 -1.33 13.70 -2.44
C VAL A 18 -0.24 14.19 -1.49
N HIS A 19 -0.56 14.36 -0.20
CA HIS A 19 0.36 14.84 0.82
C HIS A 19 1.40 13.79 1.25
N LEU A 20 1.23 12.52 0.86
CA LEU A 20 2.23 11.49 1.09
C LEU A 20 3.37 11.56 0.07
N LYS A 21 3.22 12.35 -1.00
CA LYS A 21 4.26 12.58 -2.00
C LYS A 21 5.51 13.13 -1.32
N GLY A 22 6.65 12.49 -1.56
CA GLY A 22 7.94 12.89 -0.97
C GLY A 22 8.30 12.17 0.33
N LEU A 23 7.41 11.34 0.89
CA LEU A 23 7.76 10.39 1.95
C LEU A 23 8.58 9.20 1.39
N ALA A 24 9.69 9.49 0.71
CA ALA A 24 10.50 8.52 -0.04
C ALA A 24 11.12 7.40 0.82
N LYS A 25 11.07 7.54 2.15
CA LYS A 25 11.52 6.52 3.12
C LYS A 25 10.36 5.72 3.72
N LEU A 26 9.11 5.98 3.34
CA LEU A 26 7.96 5.26 3.85
C LEU A 26 8.01 3.81 3.39
N GLN A 27 7.91 2.89 4.34
CA GLN A 27 7.99 1.44 4.17
C GLN A 27 6.66 0.76 4.49
N TYR A 28 5.91 1.31 5.44
CA TYR A 28 4.62 0.78 5.86
C TYR A 28 3.54 1.86 5.80
N LEU A 29 2.43 1.55 5.12
CA LEU A 29 1.25 2.40 5.05
C LEU A 29 -0.03 1.58 5.30
N ALA A 30 -0.78 1.93 6.33
CA ALA A 30 -2.10 1.35 6.58
C ALA A 30 -3.22 2.31 6.16
N LEU A 31 -4.02 1.90 5.17
CA LEU A 31 -5.22 2.60 4.68
C LEU A 31 -6.49 1.77 4.89
N ASP A 32 -6.44 0.73 5.73
CA ASP A 32 -7.59 -0.11 6.06
C ASP A 32 -8.78 0.77 6.51
N ARG A 33 -10.01 0.46 6.06
CA ARG A 33 -11.23 1.18 6.45
C ARG A 33 -11.20 2.68 6.14
N THR A 34 -10.62 3.05 5.00
CA THR A 34 -10.61 4.44 4.50
C THR A 34 -11.43 4.56 3.22
N GLN A 35 -11.72 5.80 2.79
CA GLN A 35 -12.45 6.07 1.54
C GLN A 35 -11.52 6.16 0.32
N THR A 36 -10.38 5.46 0.35
CA THR A 36 -9.42 5.41 -0.75
C THR A 36 -9.99 4.64 -1.94
N THR A 37 -9.74 5.15 -3.16
CA THR A 37 -10.14 4.57 -4.45
C THR A 37 -8.92 4.33 -5.34
N ASP A 38 -9.10 3.63 -6.46
CA ASP A 38 -8.04 3.42 -7.47
C ASP A 38 -7.38 4.73 -7.92
N ALA A 39 -8.20 5.78 -8.10
CA ALA A 39 -7.71 7.10 -8.48
C ALA A 39 -6.77 7.70 -7.41
N GLY A 40 -6.97 7.37 -6.13
CA GLY A 40 -6.09 7.82 -5.05
C GLY A 40 -4.73 7.14 -5.04
N LEU A 41 -4.65 5.87 -5.46
CA LEU A 41 -3.41 5.09 -5.45
C LEU A 41 -2.33 5.66 -6.37
N VAL A 42 -2.69 6.48 -7.37
CA VAL A 42 -1.72 7.14 -8.26
C VAL A 42 -0.70 7.98 -7.49
N HIS A 43 -1.09 8.53 -6.33
CA HIS A 43 -0.21 9.34 -5.49
C HIS A 43 0.81 8.52 -4.71
N LEU A 44 0.61 7.20 -4.60
CA LEU A 44 1.54 6.30 -3.89
C LEU A 44 2.68 5.79 -4.79
N LYS A 45 2.58 5.91 -6.12
CA LYS A 45 3.56 5.36 -7.08
C LYS A 45 5.00 5.84 -6.88
N GLY A 46 5.19 7.02 -6.30
CA GLY A 46 6.51 7.58 -5.99
C GLY A 46 7.13 7.06 -4.69
N LEU A 47 6.42 6.25 -3.90
CA LEU A 47 6.89 5.69 -2.64
C LEU A 47 7.68 4.40 -2.90
N THR A 48 8.81 4.52 -3.60
CA THR A 48 9.60 3.36 -4.09
C THR A 48 10.21 2.49 -2.99
N LYS A 49 10.13 2.92 -1.72
CA LYS A 49 10.53 2.15 -0.55
C LYS A 49 9.35 1.51 0.19
N LEU A 50 8.12 1.71 -0.28
CA LEU A 50 6.92 1.15 0.32
C LEU A 50 6.93 -0.37 0.12
N SER A 51 7.05 -1.09 1.22
CA SER A 51 7.12 -2.55 1.25
C SER A 51 5.79 -3.17 1.65
N ILE A 52 4.97 -2.46 2.43
CA ILE A 52 3.70 -2.98 2.95
C ILE A 52 2.62 -1.92 2.82
N LEU A 53 1.51 -2.30 2.19
CA LEU A 53 0.34 -1.47 2.02
C LEU A 53 -0.93 -2.25 2.40
N HIS A 54 -1.65 -1.78 3.41
CA HIS A 54 -2.93 -2.36 3.78
C HIS A 54 -4.11 -1.57 3.18
N LEU A 55 -5.04 -2.29 2.53
CA LEU A 55 -6.17 -1.71 1.79
C LEU A 55 -7.51 -2.42 2.09
N ARG A 56 -7.64 -3.18 3.18
CA ARG A 56 -8.90 -3.87 3.48
C ARG A 56 -10.01 -2.85 3.77
N ASP A 57 -11.23 -3.20 3.41
CA ASP A 57 -12.40 -2.33 3.60
C ASP A 57 -12.22 -0.93 2.94
N THR A 58 -11.58 -0.87 1.76
CA THR A 58 -11.48 0.34 0.93
C THR A 58 -12.28 0.20 -0.36
N LYS A 59 -12.34 1.26 -1.18
CA LYS A 59 -12.96 1.26 -2.52
C LYS A 59 -11.94 0.98 -3.63
N VAL A 60 -10.79 0.40 -3.30
CA VAL A 60 -9.77 -0.01 -4.27
C VAL A 60 -10.20 -1.33 -4.92
N THR A 61 -10.08 -1.42 -6.24
CA THR A 61 -10.36 -2.61 -7.03
C THR A 61 -9.09 -3.39 -7.37
N SER A 62 -9.26 -4.61 -7.86
CA SER A 62 -8.15 -5.42 -8.40
C SER A 62 -7.41 -4.72 -9.56
N ALA A 63 -8.10 -3.90 -10.36
CA ALA A 63 -7.50 -3.12 -11.43
C ALA A 63 -6.60 -2.00 -10.89
N GLY A 64 -7.03 -1.32 -9.81
CA GLY A 64 -6.21 -0.32 -9.12
C GLY A 64 -4.93 -0.93 -8.54
N ILE A 65 -5.04 -2.12 -7.94
CA ILE A 65 -3.91 -2.87 -7.40
C ILE A 65 -2.94 -3.28 -8.51
N ALA A 66 -3.44 -3.85 -9.61
CA ALA A 66 -2.62 -4.23 -10.76
C ALA A 66 -1.90 -3.02 -11.39
N ASN A 67 -2.49 -1.83 -11.33
CA ASN A 67 -1.84 -0.60 -11.79
C ASN A 67 -0.76 -0.13 -10.80
N LEU A 68 -1.04 -0.19 -9.49
CA LEU A 68 -0.08 0.20 -8.46
C LEU A 68 1.16 -0.70 -8.46
N THR A 69 0.99 -2.01 -8.58
CA THR A 69 2.09 -2.99 -8.52
C THR A 69 2.98 -2.97 -9.77
N LYS A 70 2.52 -2.39 -10.89
CA LYS A 70 3.42 -2.05 -12.02
C LYS A 70 4.47 -1.01 -11.64
N SER A 71 4.13 -0.09 -10.74
CA SER A 71 5.05 0.95 -10.25
C SER A 71 5.78 0.52 -8.97
N LEU A 72 5.15 -0.31 -8.15
CA LEU A 72 5.68 -0.81 -6.88
C LEU A 72 5.65 -2.36 -6.86
N PRO A 73 6.50 -3.04 -7.65
CA PRO A 73 6.46 -4.49 -7.80
C PRO A 73 6.82 -5.26 -6.52
N GLU A 74 7.58 -4.62 -5.63
CA GLU A 74 8.03 -5.18 -4.34
C GLU A 74 7.06 -4.87 -3.18
N CYS A 75 5.98 -4.12 -3.43
CA CYS A 75 5.05 -3.73 -2.37
C CYS A 75 4.08 -4.87 -2.09
N TRP A 76 4.13 -5.43 -0.88
CA TRP A 76 3.17 -6.43 -0.43
C TRP A 76 1.84 -5.81 -0.02
N ILE A 77 0.75 -6.40 -0.49
CA ILE A 77 -0.63 -6.02 -0.15
C ILE A 77 -1.33 -7.27 0.40
N PRO A 78 -1.44 -7.42 1.73
CA PRO A 78 -1.94 -8.65 2.35
C PRO A 78 -3.30 -9.08 1.80
N GLY A 79 -3.40 -10.35 1.35
CA GLY A 79 -4.62 -10.93 0.79
C GLY A 79 -5.01 -10.44 -0.61
N LEU A 80 -4.22 -9.56 -1.24
CA LEU A 80 -4.54 -8.97 -2.54
C LEU A 80 -3.38 -9.04 -3.55
N HIS A 81 -2.14 -8.93 -3.10
CA HIS A 81 -0.95 -9.06 -3.95
C HIS A 81 0.29 -9.46 -3.15
N THR A 82 0.98 -10.50 -3.62
CA THR A 82 2.27 -10.95 -3.09
C THR A 82 3.37 -10.69 -4.11
N PRO A 83 4.44 -9.94 -3.76
CA PRO A 83 5.59 -9.72 -4.63
C PRO A 83 6.27 -11.03 -5.03
N LYS A 84 6.91 -11.05 -6.19
CA LYS A 84 7.67 -12.22 -6.64
C LYS A 84 8.88 -12.44 -5.72
N GLY A 85 9.19 -13.70 -5.41
CA GLY A 85 10.34 -14.04 -4.56
C GLY A 85 10.08 -13.95 -3.05
N PHE A 86 8.84 -13.67 -2.66
CA PHE A 86 8.39 -13.67 -1.28
C PHE A 86 7.59 -14.95 -0.98
N VAL A 87 7.78 -15.53 0.20
CA VAL A 87 6.96 -16.65 0.68
C VAL A 87 5.94 -16.08 1.68
N GLU A 88 4.67 -16.31 1.42
CA GLU A 88 3.60 -15.91 2.33
C GLU A 88 3.76 -16.72 3.63
N ALA A 89 4.09 -16.03 4.73
CA ALA A 89 4.09 -16.65 6.04
C ALA A 89 2.63 -17.00 6.39
N GLY A 90 2.36 -18.21 6.86
CA GLY A 90 1.02 -18.73 7.14
C GLY A 90 0.25 -18.04 8.29
N ASN A 91 0.60 -16.80 8.63
CA ASN A 91 -0.08 -15.93 9.57
C ASN A 91 0.22 -14.48 9.18
N SER A 92 -0.48 -13.49 9.78
CA SER A 92 -0.49 -12.05 9.45
C SER A 92 0.86 -11.29 9.44
N GLU A 93 2.00 -11.97 9.38
CA GLU A 93 3.33 -11.41 9.23
C GLU A 93 3.63 -11.05 7.77
N SER A 94 4.45 -10.01 7.61
CA SER A 94 5.03 -9.65 6.34
C SER A 94 5.83 -10.79 5.75
N PRO A 95 5.64 -11.10 4.46
CA PRO A 95 6.38 -12.17 3.83
C PRO A 95 7.86 -11.78 3.83
N LYS A 96 8.70 -12.79 3.98
CA LYS A 96 10.15 -12.61 3.96
C LYS A 96 10.64 -12.91 2.53
N PRO A 97 11.65 -12.17 2.04
CA PRO A 97 12.33 -12.56 0.81
C PRO A 97 12.86 -13.98 0.98
N LYS A 98 12.84 -14.76 -0.10
CA LYS A 98 13.55 -16.05 -0.19
C LYS A 98 15.03 -15.91 0.14
#